data_AF-A0A8J3Z460-F1
#
_entry.id   AF-A0A8J3Z460-F1
#
_cell.length_a   1.000
_cell.length_b   1.000
_cell.length_c   1.000
_cell.angle_alpha   90.00
_cell.angle_beta   90.00
_cell.angle_gamma   90.00
#
_symmetry.space_group_name_H-M   'P 1'
#
loop_
_entity.id
_entity.type
_entity.pdbx_description
1 polymer ?
#
loop_
_entity_poly.entity_id
_entity_poly.type
_entity_poly.pdbx_seq_one_letter_code
_entity_poly.pdbx_strand_id
1 'polypeptide(L)'
;MCDPQWLRDVGQQDLPGIANALQAARTALLGTVDDWSSAFHEDNTASGSMYDGTRDVWSSVCWSYFYSLLEAATRLDHAGQALVDMADTYCASDDGTARDLTGVFELHDIGGTPED
;
A
#
# COMPACT_ATOMS: atom_id res chain seq x y z
N MET A 1 -17.59 -8.37 13.34
CA MET A 1 -17.80 -6.93 13.04
C MET A 1 -16.46 -6.39 12.59
N CYS A 2 -16.40 -5.75 11.42
CA CYS A 2 -15.20 -5.09 10.90
C CYS A 2 -15.25 -3.64 11.37
N ASP A 3 -14.24 -3.16 12.08
CA ASP A 3 -14.18 -1.79 12.61
C ASP A 3 -13.67 -0.83 11.52
N PRO A 4 -14.45 0.19 11.10
CA PRO A 4 -14.03 1.16 10.09
C PRO A 4 -12.76 1.92 10.47
N GLN A 5 -12.51 2.14 11.76
CA GLN A 5 -11.28 2.81 12.20
C GLN A 5 -10.07 1.90 11.96
N TRP A 6 -10.19 0.61 12.25
CA TRP A 6 -9.14 -0.36 11.95
C TRP A 6 -8.84 -0.45 10.44
N LEU A 7 -9.87 -0.39 9.58
CA LEU A 7 -9.68 -0.36 8.13
C LEU A 7 -8.91 0.89 7.66
N ARG A 8 -9.20 2.07 8.24
CA ARG A 8 -8.42 3.29 7.98
C ARG A 8 -6.99 3.17 8.48
N ASP A 9 -6.78 2.64 9.69
CA ASP A 9 -5.44 2.50 10.27
C ASP A 9 -4.57 1.58 9.38
N VAL A 10 -5.10 0.43 8.95
CA VAL A 10 -4.40 -0.46 8.01
C VAL A 10 -4.16 0.21 6.66
N GLY A 11 -5.16 0.92 6.13
CA GLY A 11 -5.07 1.58 4.83
C GLY A 11 -4.14 2.79 4.79
N GLN A 12 -4.01 3.53 5.90
CA GLN A 12 -3.25 4.78 5.98
C GLN A 12 -1.86 4.64 6.64
N GLN A 13 -1.66 3.64 7.50
CA GLN A 13 -0.38 3.44 8.18
C GLN A 13 0.32 2.16 7.74
N ASP A 14 -0.33 1.01 7.85
CA ASP A 14 0.36 -0.27 7.69
C ASP A 14 0.74 -0.54 6.23
N LEU A 15 -0.22 -0.46 5.30
CA LEU A 15 0.04 -0.73 3.89
C LEU A 15 0.99 0.28 3.24
N PRO A 16 0.86 1.61 3.48
CA PRO A 16 1.85 2.58 3.02
C PRO A 16 3.23 2.39 3.67
N GLY A 17 3.27 1.96 4.94
CA GLY A 17 4.53 1.61 5.62
C GLY A 17 5.27 0.47 4.92
N ILE A 18 4.55 -0.59 4.54
CA ILE A 18 5.12 -1.73 3.80
C ILE A 18 5.51 -1.30 2.38
N ALA A 19 4.69 -0.52 1.69
CA ALA A 19 5.01 0.00 0.36
C ALA A 19 6.30 0.84 0.36
N ASN A 20 6.48 1.71 1.35
CA ASN A 20 7.70 2.48 1.55
C ASN A 20 8.92 1.58 1.82
N ALA A 21 8.77 0.52 2.63
CA ALA A 21 9.85 -0.43 2.88
C ALA A 21 10.27 -1.18 1.60
N LEU A 22 9.30 -1.57 0.75
CA LEU A 22 9.58 -2.21 -0.54
C LEU A 22 10.27 -1.24 -1.52
N GLN A 23 9.88 0.03 -1.54
CA GLN A 23 10.55 1.06 -2.33
C GLN A 23 11.98 1.32 -1.82
N ALA A 24 12.21 1.31 -0.51
CA ALA A 24 13.56 1.42 0.06
C ALA A 24 14.43 0.20 -0.30
N ALA A 25 13.88 -1.02 -0.19
CA ALA A 25 14.56 -2.25 -0.60
C ALA A 25 14.94 -2.23 -2.10
N ARG A 26 14.04 -1.72 -2.94
CA ARG A 26 14.29 -1.49 -4.37
C ARG A 26 15.47 -0.54 -4.59
N THR A 27 15.51 0.60 -3.89
CA THR A 27 16.60 1.57 -4.01
C THR A 27 17.94 0.98 -3.56
N ALA A 28 17.95 0.18 -2.48
CA ALA A 28 19.15 -0.52 -2.04
C ALA A 28 19.65 -1.53 -3.08
N LEU A 29 18.74 -2.30 -3.70
CA LEU A 29 19.06 -3.25 -4.76
C LEU A 29 19.72 -2.57 -5.98
N LEU A 30 19.22 -1.40 -6.41
CA LEU A 30 19.84 -0.62 -7.47
C LEU A 30 21.25 -0.16 -7.08
N GLY A 31 21.44 0.32 -5.84
CA GLY A 31 22.75 0.71 -5.34
C GLY A 31 23.77 -0.43 -5.39
N THR A 32 23.36 -1.66 -5.07
CA THR A 32 24.26 -2.82 -5.15
C THR A 32 24.69 -3.17 -6.58
N VAL A 33 23.87 -2.88 -7.59
CA VAL A 33 24.24 -3.07 -9.00
C VAL A 33 25.30 -2.06 -9.41
N ASP A 34 25.15 -0.79 -9.01
CA ASP A 34 26.12 0.27 -9.31
C ASP A 34 27.47 0.00 -8.62
N ASP A 35 27.45 -0.39 -7.34
CA ASP A 35 28.66 -0.72 -6.58
C ASP A 35 29.41 -1.92 -7.20
N TRP A 36 28.68 -2.98 -7.58
CA TRP A 36 29.25 -4.14 -8.27
C TRP A 36 29.82 -3.75 -9.63
N SER A 37 29.11 -2.92 -10.40
CA SER A 37 29.58 -2.44 -11.70
C SER A 37 30.92 -1.70 -11.58
N SER A 38 31.11 -0.90 -10.52
CA SER A 38 32.37 -0.20 -10.26
C SER A 38 33.50 -1.16 -9.87
N ALA A 39 33.22 -2.10 -8.96
CA ALA A 39 34.21 -3.08 -8.49
C ALA A 39 34.78 -3.95 -9.64
N PHE A 40 33.97 -4.31 -10.63
CA PHE A 40 34.45 -5.04 -11.82
C PHE A 40 35.23 -4.19 -12.82
N HIS A 41 35.08 -2.86 -12.78
CA HIS A 41 35.83 -1.95 -13.66
C HIS A 41 37.28 -1.74 -13.18
N GLU A 42 37.50 -1.75 -11.86
CA GLU A 42 38.82 -1.56 -11.26
C GLU A 42 39.72 -2.81 -11.37
N ASP A 43 39.14 -4.01 -11.42
CA ASP A 43 39.87 -5.29 -11.41
C ASP A 43 40.21 -5.82 -12.83
N ASN A 44 40.27 -4.91 -13.82
CA ASN A 44 40.56 -5.17 -15.25
C ASN A 44 41.96 -5.79 -15.48
N THR A 45 42.10 -7.05 -15.09
CA THR A 45 43.07 -8.01 -15.61
C THR A 45 42.38 -8.85 -16.69
N ALA A 46 43.14 -9.45 -17.62
CA ALA A 46 42.63 -10.02 -18.87
C ALA A 46 41.68 -11.26 -18.75
N SER A 47 41.11 -11.52 -17.57
CA SER A 47 40.11 -12.53 -17.25
C SER A 47 38.65 -12.06 -17.47
N GLY A 48 38.43 -11.09 -18.36
CA GLY A 48 37.14 -10.48 -18.71
C GLY A 48 36.07 -11.38 -19.33
N SER A 49 36.10 -12.70 -19.12
CA SER A 49 35.10 -13.64 -19.65
C SER A 49 34.18 -14.24 -18.58
N MET A 50 34.63 -14.41 -17.33
CA MET A 50 33.79 -14.98 -16.26
C MET A 50 33.02 -13.92 -15.46
N TYR A 51 33.56 -12.71 -15.38
CA TYR A 51 32.95 -11.59 -14.65
C TYR A 51 31.77 -10.97 -15.41
N ASP A 52 31.84 -10.92 -16.74
CA ASP A 52 30.74 -10.43 -17.58
C ASP A 52 29.48 -11.30 -17.45
N GLY A 53 29.64 -12.63 -17.52
CA GLY A 53 28.51 -13.55 -17.34
C GLY A 53 27.89 -13.46 -15.94
N THR A 54 28.71 -13.33 -14.90
CA THR A 54 28.21 -13.17 -13.52
C THR A 54 27.52 -11.83 -13.32
N ARG A 55 28.05 -10.75 -13.91
CA ARG A 55 27.45 -9.42 -13.92
C ARG A 55 26.11 -9.41 -14.65
N ASP A 56 26.01 -10.06 -15.80
CA ASP A 56 24.77 -10.16 -16.57
C ASP A 56 23.69 -10.93 -15.79
N VAL A 57 24.05 -12.05 -15.17
CA VAL A 57 23.14 -12.82 -14.31
C VAL A 57 22.69 -11.99 -13.10
N TRP A 58 23.63 -11.33 -12.40
CA TRP A 58 23.31 -10.49 -11.25
C TRP A 58 22.39 -9.33 -11.64
N SER A 59 22.71 -8.62 -12.72
CA SER A 59 21.91 -7.50 -13.22
C SER A 59 20.51 -7.96 -13.62
N SER A 60 20.39 -9.15 -14.24
CA SER A 60 19.09 -9.76 -14.58
C SER A 60 18.27 -10.10 -13.35
N VAL A 61 18.89 -10.69 -12.32
CA VAL A 61 18.24 -10.98 -11.03
C VAL A 61 17.78 -9.68 -10.36
N CYS A 62 18.66 -8.68 -10.25
CA CYS A 62 18.33 -7.38 -9.68
C CYS A 62 17.18 -6.71 -10.43
N TRP A 63 17.14 -6.78 -11.76
CA TRP A 63 16.02 -6.25 -12.54
C TRP A 63 14.71 -6.98 -12.29
N SER A 64 14.72 -8.31 -12.24
CA SER A 64 13.51 -9.09 -11.96
C SER A 64 12.96 -8.79 -10.57
N TYR A 65 13.83 -8.72 -9.56
CA TYR A 65 13.44 -8.34 -8.19
C TYR A 65 12.99 -6.89 -8.10
N PHE A 66 13.62 -5.97 -8.83
CA PHE A 66 13.22 -4.56 -8.92
C PHE A 66 11.77 -4.42 -9.38
N TYR A 67 11.39 -5.07 -10.49
CA TYR A 67 10.03 -4.98 -11.01
C TYR A 67 9.03 -5.63 -10.05
N SER A 68 9.40 -6.75 -9.43
CA SER A 68 8.55 -7.45 -8.47
C SER A 68 8.28 -6.60 -7.22
N LEU A 69 9.30 -5.90 -6.70
CA LEU A 69 9.17 -5.00 -5.54
C LEU A 69 8.33 -3.78 -5.88
N LEU A 70 8.52 -3.20 -7.07
CA LEU A 70 7.72 -2.06 -7.54
C LEU A 70 6.25 -2.46 -7.69
N GLU A 71 5.97 -3.58 -8.34
CA GLU A 71 4.61 -4.07 -8.53
C GLU A 71 3.93 -4.37 -7.19
N ALA A 72 4.64 -4.99 -6.25
CA ALA A 72 4.14 -5.26 -4.91
C ALA A 72 3.80 -3.95 -4.16
N ALA A 73 4.69 -2.95 -4.20
CA ALA A 73 4.44 -1.65 -3.59
C ALA A 73 3.19 -0.96 -4.17
N THR A 74 3.05 -0.93 -5.50
CA THR A 74 1.87 -0.35 -6.15
C THR A 74 0.58 -1.07 -5.78
N ARG A 75 0.60 -2.41 -5.69
CA ARG A 75 -0.57 -3.19 -5.27
C ARG A 75 -0.97 -2.90 -3.82
N LEU A 76 0.01 -2.70 -2.93
CA LEU A 76 -0.25 -2.34 -1.53
C LEU A 76 -0.83 -0.94 -1.41
N ASP A 77 -0.34 0.04 -2.17
CA ASP A 77 -0.91 1.40 -2.20
C ASP A 77 -2.37 1.38 -2.67
N HIS A 78 -2.68 0.63 -3.74
CA HIS A 78 -4.05 0.48 -4.22
C HIS A 78 -4.96 -0.23 -3.20
N ALA A 79 -4.45 -1.27 -2.53
CA ALA A 79 -5.19 -1.96 -1.49
C ALA A 79 -5.45 -1.04 -0.28
N GLY A 80 -4.48 -0.21 0.10
CA GLY A 80 -4.64 0.78 1.17
C GLY A 80 -5.72 1.79 0.86
N GLN A 81 -5.72 2.34 -0.36
CA GLN A 81 -6.77 3.26 -0.78
C GLN A 81 -8.16 2.59 -0.77
N ALA A 82 -8.27 1.35 -1.27
CA ALA A 82 -9.53 0.62 -1.26
C ALA A 82 -10.07 0.37 0.16
N LEU A 83 -9.19 0.12 1.14
CA LEU A 83 -9.61 -0.04 2.54
C LEU A 83 -10.12 1.26 3.15
N VAL A 84 -9.47 2.40 2.83
CA VAL A 84 -9.94 3.73 3.26
C VAL A 84 -11.32 4.04 2.64
N ASP A 85 -11.48 3.80 1.34
CA ASP A 85 -12.76 4.02 0.65
C ASP A 85 -13.89 3.15 1.23
N MET A 86 -13.58 1.90 1.58
CA MET A 86 -14.52 1.01 2.27
C MET A 86 -14.90 1.54 3.66
N ALA A 87 -13.93 1.99 4.45
CA ALA A 87 -14.17 2.55 5.78
C ALA A 87 -15.07 3.80 5.71
N ASP A 88 -14.80 4.69 4.76
CA ASP A 88 -15.59 5.91 4.57
C ASP A 88 -17.01 5.60 4.11
N THR A 89 -17.18 4.58 3.25
CA THR A 89 -18.50 4.10 2.84
C THR A 89 -19.30 3.54 4.02
N TYR A 90 -18.67 2.73 4.88
CA TYR A 90 -19.31 2.18 6.07
C TYR A 90 -19.74 3.27 7.06
N CYS A 91 -18.86 4.24 7.35
CA CYS A 91 -19.22 5.38 8.20
C CYS A 91 -20.38 6.19 7.63
N ALA A 92 -20.38 6.46 6.32
CA ALA A 92 -21.46 7.20 5.67
C ALA A 92 -22.81 6.46 5.71
N SER A 93 -22.81 5.13 5.55
CA SER A 93 -24.03 4.33 5.66
C SER A 93 -24.59 4.29 7.08
N ASP A 94 -23.72 4.20 8.08
CA ASP A 94 -24.14 4.21 9.49
C ASP A 94 -24.70 5.58 9.88
N ASP A 95 -24.07 6.68 9.47
CA ASP A 95 -24.57 8.04 9.71
C ASP A 95 -25.92 8.30 9.03
N GLY A 96 -26.11 7.77 7.81
CA GLY A 96 -27.39 7.84 7.11
C GLY A 96 -28.50 7.07 7.84
N THR A 97 -28.19 5.85 8.27
CA THR A 97 -29.12 5.00 9.03
C THR A 97 -29.46 5.61 10.38
N ALA A 98 -28.47 6.19 11.07
CA ALA A 98 -28.68 6.90 12.32
C ALA A 98 -29.59 8.11 12.14
N ARG A 99 -29.38 8.94 11.11
CA ARG A 99 -30.24 10.10 10.79
C ARG A 99 -31.68 9.70 10.47
N ASP A 100 -31.88 8.65 9.69
CA ASP A 100 -33.23 8.15 9.37
C ASP A 100 -33.94 7.66 10.64
N LEU A 101 -33.22 6.99 11.56
CA LEU A 101 -33.77 6.59 12.84
C LEU A 101 -34.15 7.80 13.72
N THR A 102 -33.29 8.82 13.84
CA THR A 102 -33.62 10.02 14.64
C THR A 102 -34.81 10.77 14.05
N GLY A 103 -34.90 10.88 12.73
CA GLY A 103 -36.05 11.50 12.06
C GLY A 103 -37.37 10.76 12.28
N VAL A 104 -37.34 9.42 12.35
CA VAL A 104 -38.50 8.59 12.69
C VAL A 104 -38.94 8.79 14.15
N PHE A 105 -37.99 8.96 15.09
CA PHE A 105 -38.32 9.22 16.49
C PHE A 105 -38.91 10.63 16.71
N GLU A 106 -38.41 11.65 16.02
CA GLU A 106 -38.96 13.02 16.13
C GLU A 106 -40.38 13.14 15.54
N LEU A 107 -40.71 12.39 14.49
CA LEU A 107 -42.06 12.39 13.91
C LEU A 107 -43.10 11.70 14.79
N HIS A 108 -42.69 10.78 15.68
CA HIS A 108 -43.63 10.07 16.55
C HIS A 108 -44.03 10.87 17.80
N ASP A 109 -43.27 11.90 18.17
CA ASP A 109 -43.49 12.73 19.37
C ASP A 109 -44.43 13.94 19.12
N ILE A 110 -44.81 14.20 17.85
CA ILE A 110 -45.74 15.29 17.47
C ILE A 110 -47.20 14.79 17.32
N GLY A 111 -47.43 13.49 17.56
CA GLY A 111 -48.74 12.84 17.42
C GLY A 111 -49.59 12.77 18.69
N GLY A 112 -49.20 13.48 19.76
CA GLY A 112 -49.96 13.57 21.00
C GLY A 112 -51.31 14.23 20.77
N THR A 113 -52.36 13.41 20.80
CA THR A 113 -53.77 13.76 20.59
C THR A 113 -54.23 14.93 21.47
N PRO A 114 -54.99 15.90 20.94
CA PRO A 114 -55.69 16.86 21.78
C PRO A 114 -56.76 16.10 22.58
N GLU A 115 -56.61 16.08 23.91
CA GLU A 115 -57.67 15.63 24.81
C GLU A 115 -58.78 16.70 24.80
N ASP A 116 -59.92 16.32 24.24
CA ASP A 116 -61.23 16.95 24.46
C ASP A 116 -61.77 16.64 25.87
#